data_AF-A0A2V8I4I6-F1
#
_entry.id   AF-A0A2V8I4I6-F1
#
_cell.length_a   1.000
_cell.length_b   1.000
_cell.length_c   1.000
_cell.angle_alpha   90.00
_cell.angle_beta   90.00
_cell.angle_gamma   90.00
#
_symmetry.space_group_name_H-M   'P 1'
#
loop_
_entity.id
_entity.type
_entity.pdbx_description
1 polymer ?
#
loop_
_entity_poly.entity_id
_entity_poly.type
_entity_poly.pdbx_seq_one_letter_code
_entity_poly.pdbx_strand_id
1 'polypeptide(L)'
;MRFQKLMLWTIAATVGLTARPLLAQEDGAYLYKIYCAICHEATDSEARAPGRAVLRQMTPEHILQVLEAGVMKTQAAERSRTQRRILAEYLSEKKFGSV
;
A
#
# COMPACT_ATOMS: atom_id res chain seq x y z
N MET A 1 -34.82 -9.49 -55.57
CA MET A 1 -35.60 -8.70 -54.58
C MET A 1 -35.40 -9.38 -53.23
N ARG A 2 -34.51 -8.87 -52.38
CA ARG A 2 -34.84 -7.98 -51.24
C ARG A 2 -35.63 -8.69 -50.12
N PHE A 3 -35.11 -9.81 -49.60
CA PHE A 3 -35.47 -10.32 -48.26
C PHE A 3 -34.36 -10.09 -47.22
N GLN A 4 -33.32 -9.34 -47.58
CA GLN A 4 -32.18 -8.97 -46.71
C GLN A 4 -32.45 -7.73 -45.83
N LYS A 5 -33.65 -7.14 -45.92
CA LYS A 5 -33.97 -5.88 -45.22
C LYS A 5 -35.33 -6.07 -44.56
N LEU A 6 -35.42 -5.74 -43.27
CA LEU A 6 -36.54 -5.91 -42.35
C LEU A 6 -36.57 -7.23 -41.57
N MET A 7 -35.64 -7.41 -40.65
CA MET A 7 -36.01 -7.92 -39.33
C MET A 7 -34.97 -7.46 -38.30
N LEU A 8 -35.41 -6.57 -37.41
CA LEU A 8 -34.84 -6.24 -36.10
C LEU A 8 -33.41 -5.66 -36.12
N TRP A 9 -33.21 -4.35 -36.28
CA TRP A 9 -33.53 -3.31 -35.29
C TRP A 9 -33.08 -3.66 -33.86
N THR A 10 -32.08 -2.90 -33.43
CA THR A 10 -31.83 -2.43 -32.06
C THR A 10 -31.40 -3.43 -30.99
N ILE A 11 -30.18 -3.97 -31.07
CA ILE A 11 -29.36 -4.18 -29.87
C ILE A 11 -27.92 -3.73 -30.17
N ALA A 12 -27.74 -2.44 -30.48
CA ALA A 12 -26.46 -1.78 -30.22
C ALA A 12 -26.44 -1.44 -28.72
N ALA A 13 -26.43 -2.47 -27.88
CA ALA A 13 -26.10 -2.30 -26.47
C ALA A 13 -24.60 -2.02 -26.43
N THR A 14 -24.26 -0.73 -26.46
CA THR A 14 -22.94 -0.24 -26.10
C THR A 14 -22.69 -0.62 -24.65
N VAL A 15 -22.20 -1.85 -24.43
CA VAL A 15 -21.53 -2.23 -23.20
C VAL A 15 -20.22 -1.44 -23.21
N GLY A 16 -20.29 -0.22 -22.68
CA GLY A 16 -19.11 0.55 -22.33
C GLY A 16 -18.37 -0.21 -21.24
N LEU A 17 -17.43 -1.05 -21.64
CA LEU A 17 -16.51 -1.73 -20.75
C LEU A 17 -15.60 -0.65 -20.14
N THR A 18 -16.03 -0.02 -19.06
CA THR A 18 -15.19 0.88 -18.28
C THR A 18 -14.13 0.02 -17.58
N ALA A 19 -13.06 -0.30 -18.28
CA ALA A 19 -11.85 -0.83 -17.68
C ALA A 19 -11.31 0.25 -16.74
N ARG A 20 -11.70 0.17 -15.46
CA ARG A 20 -11.07 0.99 -14.42
C ARG A 20 -9.65 0.44 -14.32
N PRO A 21 -8.61 1.24 -14.56
CA PRO A 21 -7.27 0.79 -14.26
C PRO A 21 -7.26 0.46 -12.77
N LEU A 22 -7.02 -0.80 -12.43
CA LEU A 22 -6.70 -1.19 -11.08
C LEU A 22 -5.32 -0.56 -10.83
N LEU A 23 -5.30 0.67 -10.35
CA LEU A 23 -4.09 1.23 -9.77
C LEU A 23 -3.66 0.19 -8.73
N ALA A 24 -2.53 -0.47 -8.97
CA ALA A 24 -2.02 -1.48 -8.07
C ALA A 24 -1.96 -0.84 -6.68
N GLN A 25 -2.83 -1.29 -5.77
CA GLN A 25 -2.82 -0.83 -4.40
C GLN A 25 -1.46 -1.26 -3.84
N GLU A 26 -0.57 -0.31 -3.62
CA GLU A 26 0.72 -0.57 -2.99
C GLU A 26 0.46 -1.26 -1.63
N ASP A 27 0.91 -2.50 -1.49
CA ASP A 27 0.63 -3.36 -0.36
C ASP A 27 1.68 -3.15 0.75
N GLY A 28 1.24 -2.73 1.94
CA GLY A 28 2.13 -2.48 3.07
C GLY A 28 2.87 -3.72 3.58
N ALA A 29 2.24 -4.90 3.51
CA ALA A 29 2.89 -6.16 3.86
C ALA A 29 4.00 -6.51 2.88
N TYR A 30 3.76 -6.28 1.58
CA TYR A 30 4.78 -6.44 0.55
C TYR A 30 5.96 -5.48 0.79
N LEU A 31 5.70 -4.18 0.93
CA LEU A 31 6.75 -3.18 1.18
C LEU A 31 7.56 -3.52 2.43
N TYR A 32 6.89 -3.90 3.52
CA TYR A 32 7.55 -4.25 4.77
C TYR A 32 8.45 -5.48 4.61
N LYS A 33 7.95 -6.53 3.95
CA LYS A 33 8.71 -7.76 3.73
C LYS A 33 9.99 -7.50 2.94
N ILE A 34 9.93 -6.66 1.92
CA ILE A 34 11.08 -6.40 1.04
C ILE A 34 12.10 -5.47 1.71
N TYR A 35 11.65 -4.50 2.52
CA TYR A 35 12.52 -3.38 2.92
C TYR A 35 12.77 -3.24 4.42
N CYS A 36 11.94 -3.83 5.27
CA CYS A 36 11.96 -3.56 6.71
C CYS A 36 12.23 -4.83 7.54
N ALA A 37 11.70 -5.98 7.10
CA ALA A 37 11.72 -7.22 7.86
C ALA A 37 13.13 -7.69 8.24
N ILE A 38 14.13 -7.44 7.38
CA ILE A 38 15.53 -7.84 7.62
C ILE A 38 16.09 -7.33 8.96
N CYS A 39 15.63 -6.17 9.44
CA CYS A 39 16.06 -5.63 10.74
C CYS A 39 14.98 -5.76 11.81
N HIS A 40 13.70 -5.60 11.44
CA HIS A 40 12.60 -5.56 12.41
C HIS A 40 12.05 -6.94 12.82
N GLU A 41 12.53 -8.02 12.18
CA GLU A 41 12.25 -9.43 12.56
C GLU A 41 13.54 -10.20 12.89
N ALA A 42 14.67 -9.50 13.00
CA ALA A 42 15.92 -10.11 13.43
C ALA A 42 15.75 -10.66 14.86
N THR A 43 16.19 -11.90 15.05
CA THR A 43 16.06 -12.63 16.33
C THR A 43 17.35 -12.61 17.15
N ASP A 44 18.36 -11.86 16.70
CA ASP A 44 19.60 -11.69 17.42
C ASP A 44 19.40 -10.83 18.67
N SER A 45 20.10 -11.17 19.75
CA SER A 45 20.06 -10.42 21.02
C SER A 45 20.55 -8.97 20.86
N GLU A 46 21.22 -8.67 19.76
CA GLU A 46 21.73 -7.34 19.38
C GLU A 46 20.80 -6.59 18.42
N ALA A 47 19.58 -7.09 18.16
CA ALA A 47 18.60 -6.45 17.29
C ALA A 47 18.33 -5.00 17.76
N ARG A 48 18.90 -4.04 17.04
CA ARG A 48 18.79 -2.60 17.38
C ARG A 48 17.44 -2.00 16.98
N ALA A 49 16.66 -2.70 16.17
CA ALA A 49 15.39 -2.21 15.65
C ALA A 49 14.21 -2.75 16.48
N PRO A 50 13.21 -1.92 16.82
CA PRO A 50 12.02 -2.38 17.55
C PRO A 50 11.24 -3.43 16.74
N GLY A 51 10.90 -4.55 17.36
CA GLY A 51 10.09 -5.60 16.72
C GLY A 51 8.66 -5.16 16.41
N ARG A 52 7.95 -5.96 15.60
CA ARG A 52 6.55 -5.73 15.18
C ARG A 52 5.59 -5.40 16.33
N ALA A 53 5.72 -6.10 17.46
CA ALA A 53 4.85 -5.88 18.62
C ALA A 53 4.98 -4.45 19.18
N VAL A 54 6.19 -3.89 19.18
CA VAL A 54 6.44 -2.52 19.64
C VAL A 54 5.94 -1.51 18.61
N LEU A 55 6.20 -1.75 17.32
CA LEU A 55 5.74 -0.87 16.24
C LEU A 55 4.21 -0.73 16.21
N ARG A 56 3.47 -1.81 16.50
CA ARG A 56 1.99 -1.79 16.62
C ARG A 56 1.48 -0.90 17.75
N GLN A 57 2.29 -0.58 18.75
CA GLN A 57 1.90 0.33 19.83
C GLN A 57 2.04 1.80 19.43
N MET A 58 2.77 2.10 18.36
CA MET A 58 2.97 3.47 17.87
C MET A 58 1.78 3.96 17.05
N THR A 59 1.71 5.28 16.85
CA THR A 59 0.78 5.90 15.90
C THR A 59 1.39 5.92 14.49
N PRO A 60 0.57 5.89 13.42
CA PRO A 60 1.08 6.02 12.06
C PRO A 60 1.78 7.35 11.82
N GLU A 61 1.38 8.43 12.50
CA GLU A 61 2.04 9.73 12.47
C GLU A 61 3.47 9.67 13.04
N HIS A 62 3.66 8.98 14.16
CA HIS A 62 4.98 8.82 14.76
C HIS A 62 5.90 7.98 13.88
N ILE A 63 5.40 6.86 13.35
CA ILE A 63 6.19 6.01 12.44
C ILE A 63 6.57 6.79 11.17
N LEU A 64 5.63 7.55 10.59
CA LEU A 64 5.92 8.39 9.42
C LEU A 64 7.02 9.41 9.74
N GLN A 65 6.94 10.10 10.89
CA GLN A 65 7.97 11.05 11.30
C GLN A 65 9.35 10.39 11.40
N VAL A 66 9.43 9.17 11.94
CA VAL A 66 10.68 8.42 12.04
C VAL A 66 11.25 8.05 10.67
N LEU A 67 10.37 7.67 9.72
CA LEU A 67 10.75 7.35 8.33
C LEU A 67 11.13 8.59 7.50
N GLU A 68 10.59 9.77 7.81
CA GLU A 68 10.85 11.00 7.03
C GLU A 68 11.99 11.86 7.60
N ALA A 69 12.15 11.89 8.92
CA ALA A 69 13.06 12.80 9.62
C ALA A 69 13.83 12.18 10.78
N GLY A 70 13.47 10.97 11.23
CA GLY A 70 14.09 10.33 12.39
C GLY A 70 15.20 9.35 12.04
N VAL A 71 15.45 8.43 12.98
CA VAL A 71 16.55 7.47 12.92
C VAL A 71 16.49 6.49 11.75
N MET A 72 15.31 6.28 11.14
CA MET A 72 15.12 5.40 9.97
C MET A 72 15.06 6.15 8.63
N LYS A 73 15.33 7.47 8.62
CA LYS A 73 15.25 8.28 7.41
C LYS A 73 16.09 7.72 6.26
N THR A 74 17.32 7.30 6.54
CA THR A 74 18.24 6.78 5.52
C THR A 74 17.73 5.47 4.92
N GLN A 75 17.20 4.59 5.76
CA GLN A 75 16.66 3.28 5.41
C GLN A 75 15.39 3.42 4.55
N ALA A 76 14.63 4.49 4.77
CA ALA A 76 13.41 4.81 4.04
C ALA A 76 13.63 5.77 2.85
N ALA A 77 14.86 6.17 2.55
CA ALA A 77 15.15 7.24 1.58
C ALA A 77 14.64 6.91 0.16
N GLU A 78 14.75 5.64 -0.25
CA GLU A 78 14.30 5.13 -1.55
C GLU A 78 12.79 4.82 -1.59
N ARG A 79 12.03 5.17 -0.55
CA ARG A 79 10.57 5.01 -0.52
C ARG A 79 9.89 6.33 -0.85
N SER A 80 8.91 6.27 -1.75
CA SER A 80 8.06 7.42 -2.03
C SER A 80 7.32 7.88 -0.77
N ARG A 81 6.85 9.13 -0.74
CA ARG A 81 6.00 9.62 0.37
C ARG A 81 4.79 8.72 0.59
N THR A 82 4.16 8.26 -0.50
CA THR A 82 3.03 7.34 -0.45
C THR A 82 3.41 6.01 0.18
N GLN A 83 4.52 5.40 -0.24
CA GLN A 83 5.02 4.15 0.34
C GLN A 83 5.34 4.27 1.83
N ARG A 84 5.95 5.38 2.26
CA ARG A 84 6.22 5.62 3.69
C ARG A 84 4.95 5.73 4.52
N ARG A 85 3.90 6.36 3.98
CA ARG A 85 2.57 6.40 4.64
C ARG A 85 1.93 5.01 4.72
N ILE A 86 1.99 4.23 3.64
CA ILE A 86 1.46 2.86 3.62
C ILE A 86 2.18 1.97 4.63
N LEU A 87 3.52 2.06 4.68
CA LEU A 87 4.33 1.38 5.70
C LEU A 87 3.93 1.81 7.11
N ALA A 88 3.73 3.11 7.35
CA ALA A 88 3.33 3.61 8.67
C ALA A 88 1.98 3.05 9.14
N GLU A 89 0.97 3.00 8.27
CA GLU A 89 -0.32 2.36 8.59
C GLU A 89 -0.16 0.85 8.80
N TYR A 90 0.62 0.18 7.96
CA TYR A 90 0.85 -1.26 8.08
C TYR A 90 1.62 -1.66 9.34
N LEU A 91 2.57 -0.84 9.77
CA LEU A 91 3.38 -1.07 10.97
C LEU A 91 2.61 -0.80 12.26
N SER A 92 1.78 0.25 12.27
CA SER A 92 0.97 0.63 13.43
C SER A 92 -0.35 -0.13 13.54
N GLU A 93 -0.82 -0.72 12.44
CA GLU A 93 -2.16 -1.30 12.27
C GLU A 93 -3.30 -0.32 12.52
N LYS A 94 -3.03 0.97 12.30
CA LYS A 94 -3.97 2.07 12.47
C LYS A 94 -4.00 2.92 11.21
N LYS A 95 -5.11 3.62 11.00
CA LYS A 95 -5.22 4.62 9.92
C LYS A 95 -4.77 5.97 10.44
N PHE A 96 -4.24 6.82 9.57
CA PHE A 96 -3.96 8.19 9.96
C PHE A 96 -5.22 8.86 10.50
N GLY A 97 -5.09 9.54 11.64
CA GLY A 97 -6.19 10.25 12.31
C GLY A 97 -7.26 9.37 12.98
N SER A 98 -7.08 8.05 13.09
CA SER A 98 -8.05 7.15 13.73
C SER A 98 -7.92 7.11 15.26
N VAL A 99 -7.90 8.28 15.92
CA VAL A 99 -7.75 8.42 17.39
C VAL A 99 -8.62 7.46 18.19
#